data_AF-A0A921MGA9-F1
#
_entry.id   AF-A0A921MGA9-F1
#
_cell.length_a   1.000
_cell.length_b   1.000
_cell.length_c   1.000
_cell.angle_alpha   90.00
_cell.angle_beta   90.00
_cell.angle_gamma   90.00
#
_symmetry.space_group_name_H-M   'P 1'
#
loop_
_entity.id
_entity.type
_entity.pdbx_description
1 polymer ?
#
loop_
_entity_poly.entity_id
_entity_poly.type
_entity_poly.pdbx_seq_one_letter_code
_entity_poly.pdbx_strand_id
1 'polypeptide(L)'
;MTSLAREERLRLASLLRKVGPDAPTLCEGWKTRDLAVHLVMRDRDLPAIMGEHLKLFAKRHERVDELLRNTPWIELVGKLAQGPTAWNPSSWGVGVDSIMNTAEFLIHHEDVRRAQPGWHVRELGTDVQKDMLPLVRALALPYALRRGLHLVLKPRGFDELRAGRTNNSTVTVVGMPVELLLYLFGREKHAQVEVRESAPLSGDDDAEVVGGTPDEIAAAEQDTDTSTGEWPMVVQQEKRKRGPIVERPEGAEI
;
A
#
# COMPACT_ATOMS: atom_id res chain seq x y z
N MET A 1 8.63 18.39 -15.40
CA MET A 1 7.93 17.10 -15.53
C MET A 1 7.16 16.85 -14.25
N THR A 2 5.86 16.56 -14.35
CA THR A 2 5.05 16.16 -13.18
C THR A 2 5.45 14.76 -12.74
N SER A 3 5.58 14.51 -11.44
CA SER A 3 5.88 13.16 -10.94
C SER A 3 4.66 12.24 -11.12
N LEU A 4 4.90 10.96 -11.41
CA LEU A 4 3.83 9.96 -11.54
C LEU A 4 2.89 9.94 -10.32
N ALA A 5 3.45 10.07 -9.10
CA ALA A 5 2.67 10.19 -7.87
C ALA A 5 1.65 11.35 -7.91
N ARG A 6 2.04 12.52 -8.44
CA ARG A 6 1.14 13.67 -8.59
C ARG A 6 0.04 13.39 -9.61
N GLU A 7 0.37 12.71 -10.70
CA GLU A 7 -0.62 12.37 -11.74
C GLU A 7 -1.64 11.35 -11.22
N GLU A 8 -1.18 10.28 -10.57
CA GLU A 8 -2.06 9.25 -9.98
C GLU A 8 -2.93 9.84 -8.86
N ARG A 9 -2.40 10.75 -8.03
CA ARG A 9 -3.19 11.51 -7.06
C ARG A 9 -4.33 12.29 -7.70
N LEU A 10 -4.06 13.05 -8.77
CA LEU A 10 -5.08 13.86 -9.43
C LEU A 10 -6.14 12.97 -10.14
N ARG A 11 -5.71 11.84 -10.72
CA ARG A 11 -6.63 10.85 -11.31
C ARG A 11 -7.51 10.19 -10.24
N LEU A 12 -6.92 9.78 -9.11
CA LEU A 12 -7.66 9.26 -7.97
C LEU A 12 -8.66 10.30 -7.44
N ALA A 13 -8.26 11.55 -7.24
CA ALA A 13 -9.17 12.60 -6.81
C ALA A 13 -10.35 12.78 -7.79
N SER A 14 -10.08 12.75 -9.10
CA SER A 14 -11.11 12.81 -10.14
C SER A 14 -12.07 11.61 -10.04
N LEU A 15 -11.55 10.41 -9.83
CA LEU A 15 -12.35 9.20 -9.66
C LEU A 15 -13.22 9.25 -8.40
N LEU A 16 -12.65 9.68 -7.26
CA LEU A 16 -13.37 9.82 -5.99
C LEU A 16 -14.57 10.78 -6.10
N ARG A 17 -14.43 11.88 -6.86
CA ARG A 17 -15.57 12.77 -7.14
C ARG A 17 -16.69 12.08 -7.90
N LYS A 18 -16.36 11.14 -8.80
CA LYS A 18 -17.33 10.42 -9.63
C LYS A 18 -18.06 9.32 -8.85
N VAL A 19 -17.32 8.53 -8.07
CA VAL A 19 -17.88 7.35 -7.38
C VAL A 19 -18.52 7.68 -6.03
N GLY A 20 -18.21 8.84 -5.45
CA GLY A 20 -18.78 9.28 -4.17
C GLY A 20 -18.10 8.63 -2.95
N PRO A 21 -18.53 9.00 -1.72
CA PRO A 21 -17.87 8.61 -0.46
C PRO A 21 -18.16 7.18 0.01
N ASP A 22 -19.19 6.54 -0.55
CA ASP A 22 -19.67 5.22 -0.12
C ASP A 22 -19.29 4.08 -1.06
N ALA A 23 -18.59 4.39 -2.15
CA ALA A 23 -18.15 3.39 -3.11
C ALA A 23 -17.15 2.40 -2.48
N PRO A 24 -17.17 1.13 -2.91
CA PRO A 24 -16.23 0.12 -2.41
C PRO A 24 -14.80 0.41 -2.87
N THR A 25 -13.84 -0.11 -2.11
CA THR A 25 -12.44 -0.21 -2.51
C THR A 25 -11.97 -1.66 -2.35
N LEU A 26 -10.77 -1.98 -2.86
CA LEU A 26 -10.13 -3.27 -2.59
C LEU A 26 -9.47 -3.34 -1.20
N CYS A 27 -9.40 -2.25 -0.45
CA CYS A 27 -9.01 -2.28 0.95
C CYS A 27 -10.18 -2.86 1.75
N GLU A 28 -9.96 -4.00 2.40
CA GLU A 28 -11.03 -4.69 3.12
C GLU A 28 -11.68 -3.80 4.19
N GLY A 29 -13.02 -3.74 4.18
CA GLY A 29 -13.79 -2.92 5.12
C GLY A 29 -13.78 -1.41 4.85
N TRP A 30 -13.11 -0.96 3.78
CA TRP A 30 -12.99 0.45 3.44
C TRP A 30 -13.94 0.86 2.33
N LYS A 31 -14.58 2.00 2.57
CA LYS A 31 -15.20 2.81 1.53
C LYS A 31 -14.20 3.85 1.04
N THR A 32 -14.51 4.48 -0.08
CA THR A 32 -13.73 5.61 -0.61
C THR A 32 -13.56 6.77 0.39
N ARG A 33 -14.50 6.98 1.33
CA ARG A 33 -14.29 7.93 2.44
C ARG A 33 -13.17 7.52 3.37
N ASP A 34 -13.07 6.24 3.74
CA ASP A 34 -11.98 5.74 4.60
C ASP A 34 -10.63 5.97 3.91
N LEU A 35 -10.55 5.62 2.63
CA LEU A 35 -9.35 5.81 1.80
C LEU A 35 -8.94 7.29 1.68
N ALA A 36 -9.91 8.19 1.46
CA ALA A 36 -9.61 9.61 1.33
C ALA A 36 -9.13 10.22 2.65
N VAL A 37 -9.69 9.79 3.79
CA VAL A 37 -9.24 10.21 5.13
C VAL A 37 -7.80 9.77 5.37
N HIS A 38 -7.48 8.50 5.10
CA HIS A 38 -6.12 7.95 5.20
C HIS A 38 -5.10 8.78 4.41
N LEU A 39 -5.37 8.98 3.11
CA LEU A 39 -4.46 9.69 2.22
C LEU A 39 -4.25 11.16 2.63
N VAL A 40 -5.32 11.85 3.07
CA VAL A 40 -5.21 13.25 3.52
C VAL A 40 -4.49 13.35 4.86
N MET A 41 -4.76 12.42 5.80
CA MET A 41 -4.08 12.37 7.09
C MET A 41 -2.59 12.12 6.90
N ARG A 42 -2.22 11.11 6.11
CA ARG A 42 -0.83 10.77 5.78
C ARG A 42 -0.05 11.97 5.25
N ASP A 43 -0.63 12.73 4.32
CA ASP A 43 0.05 13.87 3.71
C ASP A 43 0.19 15.09 4.63
N ARG A 44 -0.75 15.25 5.57
CA ARG A 44 -0.90 16.51 6.33
C ARG A 44 -0.58 16.38 7.80
N ASP A 45 -0.50 15.17 8.33
CA ASP A 45 -0.33 14.92 9.76
C ASP A 45 0.32 13.54 10.02
N LEU A 46 1.64 13.45 9.78
CA LEU A 46 2.42 12.24 10.06
C LEU A 46 2.26 11.73 11.52
N PRO A 47 2.24 12.58 12.57
CA PRO A 47 1.94 12.09 13.91
C PRO A 47 0.55 11.45 14.02
N ALA A 48 -0.48 11.99 13.36
CA ALA A 48 -1.81 11.40 13.39
C ALA A 48 -1.87 10.04 12.68
N ILE A 49 -1.21 9.87 11.52
CA ILE A 49 -1.21 8.54 10.85
C ILE A 49 -0.46 7.50 11.71
N MET A 50 0.63 7.90 12.36
CA MET A 50 1.38 7.00 13.26
C MET A 50 0.59 6.64 14.54
N GLY A 51 -0.40 7.44 14.92
CA GLY A 51 -1.22 7.21 16.10
C GLY A 51 -2.16 6.01 16.02
N GLU A 52 -2.33 5.44 14.83
CA GLU A 52 -3.02 4.15 14.64
C GLU A 52 -2.29 3.00 15.34
N HIS A 53 -0.96 3.02 15.32
CA HIS A 53 -0.11 1.97 15.89
C HIS A 53 0.61 2.43 17.17
N LEU A 54 0.94 3.71 17.28
CA LEU A 54 1.65 4.29 18.43
C LEU A 54 0.69 4.99 19.39
N LYS A 55 0.50 4.40 20.58
CA LYS A 55 -0.37 4.94 21.65
C LYS A 55 -0.07 6.41 21.99
N LEU A 56 1.17 6.86 21.82
CA LEU A 56 1.59 8.25 22.04
C LEU A 56 0.78 9.26 21.21
N PHE A 57 0.35 8.88 20.00
CA PHE A 57 -0.38 9.76 19.09
C PHE A 57 -1.86 9.37 18.90
N ALA A 58 -2.37 8.37 19.62
CA ALA A 58 -3.74 7.86 19.46
C ALA A 58 -4.82 8.96 19.58
N LYS A 59 -4.72 9.85 20.58
CA LYS A 59 -5.68 10.97 20.73
C LYS A 59 -5.64 11.96 19.56
N ARG A 60 -4.47 12.12 18.93
CA ARG A 60 -4.31 12.98 17.75
C ARG A 60 -4.91 12.29 16.52
N HIS A 61 -4.64 11.00 16.36
CA HIS A 61 -5.27 10.17 15.33
C HIS A 61 -6.80 10.27 15.39
N GLU A 62 -7.40 9.99 16.55
CA GLU A 62 -8.85 10.05 16.75
C GLU A 62 -9.44 11.41 16.37
N ARG A 63 -8.81 12.50 16.83
CA ARG A 63 -9.27 13.87 16.52
C ARG A 63 -9.19 14.19 15.03
N VAL A 64 -8.09 13.85 14.37
CA VAL A 64 -7.89 14.16 12.94
C VAL A 64 -8.77 13.27 12.08
N ASP A 65 -8.93 11.99 12.43
CA ASP A 65 -9.86 11.07 11.77
C ASP A 65 -11.29 11.60 11.84
N GLU A 66 -11.76 12.01 13.02
CA GLU A 66 -13.09 12.58 13.21
C GLU A 66 -13.28 13.85 12.37
N LEU A 67 -12.33 14.78 12.42
CA LEU A 67 -12.35 16.01 11.63
C LEU A 67 -12.45 15.73 10.13
N LEU A 68 -11.60 14.84 9.60
CA LEU A 68 -11.57 14.51 8.19
C LEU A 68 -12.82 13.76 7.74
N ARG A 69 -13.38 12.89 8.59
CA ARG A 69 -14.64 12.19 8.31
C ARG A 69 -15.84 13.13 8.26
N ASN A 70 -15.85 14.15 9.10
CA ASN A 70 -16.90 15.18 9.13
C ASN A 70 -16.70 16.27 8.06
N THR A 71 -15.54 16.30 7.38
CA THR A 71 -15.30 17.23 6.27
C THR A 71 -16.25 16.91 5.08
N PRO A 72 -16.89 17.92 4.46
CA PRO A 72 -17.70 17.75 3.25
C PRO A 72 -16.92 17.01 2.16
N TRP A 73 -17.58 16.07 1.48
CA TRP A 73 -16.89 15.13 0.56
C TRP A 73 -16.03 15.84 -0.50
N ILE A 74 -16.58 16.83 -1.17
CA ILE A 74 -15.89 17.57 -2.23
C ILE A 74 -14.68 18.34 -1.68
N GLU A 75 -14.77 18.84 -0.45
CA GLU A 75 -13.66 19.51 0.24
C GLU A 75 -12.57 18.49 0.60
N LEU A 76 -12.93 17.33 1.17
CA LEU A 76 -11.97 16.27 1.51
C LEU A 76 -11.19 15.80 0.26
N VAL A 77 -11.90 15.56 -0.85
CA VAL A 77 -11.25 15.20 -2.12
C VAL A 77 -10.43 16.36 -2.69
N GLY A 78 -10.84 17.60 -2.45
CA GLY A 78 -10.04 18.80 -2.74
C GLY A 78 -8.72 18.82 -1.97
N LYS A 79 -8.73 18.50 -0.68
CA LYS A 79 -7.52 18.38 0.16
C LYS A 79 -6.57 17.31 -0.38
N LEU A 80 -7.09 16.14 -0.77
CA LEU A 80 -6.30 15.08 -1.41
C LEU A 80 -5.64 15.55 -2.70
N ALA A 81 -6.40 16.22 -3.57
CA ALA A 81 -5.91 16.74 -4.85
C ALA A 81 -4.82 17.81 -4.69
N GLN A 82 -4.97 18.69 -3.70
CA GLN A 82 -3.97 19.71 -3.35
C GLN A 82 -2.68 19.07 -2.82
N GLY A 83 -2.83 18.06 -1.97
CA GLY A 83 -1.74 17.36 -1.31
C GLY A 83 -1.16 18.08 -0.10
N PRO A 84 0.13 17.85 0.21
CA PRO A 84 0.81 18.40 1.38
C PRO A 84 0.68 19.93 1.45
N THR A 85 0.43 20.47 2.64
CA THR A 85 0.39 21.92 2.85
C THR A 85 1.81 22.48 2.99
N ALA A 86 2.11 23.57 2.27
CA ALA A 86 3.45 24.17 2.22
C ALA A 86 3.99 24.64 3.59
N TRP A 87 3.11 24.90 4.55
CA TRP A 87 3.43 25.46 5.87
C TRP A 87 3.59 24.43 7.00
N ASN A 88 3.46 23.12 6.71
CA ASN A 88 3.69 22.08 7.72
C ASN A 88 5.05 21.39 7.47
N PRO A 89 6.08 21.63 8.31
CA PRO A 89 7.38 20.96 8.21
C PRO A 89 7.29 19.43 8.33
N SER A 90 6.27 18.90 9.02
CA SER A 90 5.99 17.46 9.08
C SER A 90 5.36 16.91 7.79
N SER A 91 4.91 17.78 6.89
CA SER A 91 4.41 17.44 5.55
C SER A 91 5.50 17.54 4.48
N TRP A 92 6.70 18.00 4.84
CA TRP A 92 7.87 17.82 4.00
C TRP A 92 8.22 16.34 4.05
N GLY A 93 8.28 15.69 2.89
CA GLY A 93 8.71 14.30 2.72
C GLY A 93 10.19 14.08 3.06
N VAL A 94 10.65 14.61 4.21
CA VAL A 94 11.93 14.31 4.81
C VAL A 94 11.83 12.91 5.40
N GLY A 95 11.92 11.89 4.53
CA GLY A 95 12.02 10.49 4.92
C GLY A 95 11.13 9.49 4.18
N VAL A 96 10.15 9.93 3.38
CA VAL A 96 9.35 9.01 2.55
C VAL A 96 9.85 9.06 1.11
N ASP A 97 10.53 7.99 0.68
CA ASP A 97 11.07 7.82 -0.68
C ASP A 97 9.98 8.16 -1.74
N SER A 98 10.38 8.86 -2.80
CA SER A 98 9.56 9.17 -3.99
C SER A 98 8.87 7.92 -4.55
N ILE A 99 9.53 6.76 -4.44
CA ILE A 99 8.99 5.46 -4.87
C ILE A 99 7.81 5.02 -3.99
N MET A 100 7.89 5.16 -2.67
CA MET A 100 6.76 4.84 -1.76
C MET A 100 5.57 5.75 -2.02
N ASN A 101 5.81 7.05 -2.22
CA ASN A 101 4.75 8.00 -2.57
C ASN A 101 4.07 7.65 -3.90
N THR A 102 4.84 7.16 -4.87
CA THR A 102 4.29 6.72 -6.16
C THR A 102 3.45 5.46 -6.00
N ALA A 103 3.93 4.49 -5.23
CA ALA A 103 3.19 3.26 -4.96
C ALA A 103 1.88 3.52 -4.24
N GLU A 104 1.87 4.39 -3.23
CA GLU A 104 0.68 4.77 -2.46
C GLU A 104 -0.45 5.24 -3.38
N PHE A 105 -0.20 6.24 -4.22
CA PHE A 105 -1.24 6.78 -5.10
C PHE A 105 -1.57 5.85 -6.26
N LEU A 106 -0.60 5.11 -6.80
CA LEU A 106 -0.84 4.15 -7.87
C LEU A 106 -1.73 2.98 -7.39
N ILE A 107 -1.38 2.37 -6.26
CA ILE A 107 -2.10 1.22 -5.68
C ILE A 107 -3.49 1.66 -5.25
N HIS A 108 -3.62 2.74 -4.50
CA HIS A 108 -4.93 3.19 -4.03
C HIS A 108 -5.83 3.73 -5.15
N HIS A 109 -5.24 4.23 -6.24
CA HIS A 109 -6.02 4.49 -7.45
C HIS A 109 -6.57 3.19 -8.05
N GLU A 110 -5.77 2.13 -8.12
CA GLU A 110 -6.23 0.81 -8.56
C GLU A 110 -7.23 0.19 -7.58
N ASP A 111 -7.08 0.37 -6.27
CA ASP A 111 -8.02 -0.12 -5.25
C ASP A 111 -9.43 0.45 -5.46
N VAL A 112 -9.55 1.72 -5.85
CA VAL A 112 -10.87 2.30 -6.18
C VAL A 112 -11.34 1.83 -7.55
N ARG A 113 -10.47 1.86 -8.58
CA ARG A 113 -10.85 1.49 -9.96
C ARG A 113 -11.33 0.04 -10.06
N ARG A 114 -10.57 -0.89 -9.49
CA ARG A 114 -10.82 -2.34 -9.59
C ARG A 114 -11.94 -2.83 -8.68
N ALA A 115 -12.36 -2.02 -7.70
CA ALA A 115 -13.55 -2.30 -6.92
C ALA A 115 -14.86 -1.93 -7.65
N GLN A 116 -14.79 -1.20 -8.78
CA GLN A 116 -15.98 -0.84 -9.54
C GLN A 116 -16.41 -1.94 -10.51
N PRO A 117 -17.71 -2.07 -10.82
CA PRO A 117 -18.19 -2.97 -11.85
C PRO A 117 -17.54 -2.70 -13.21
N GLY A 118 -17.21 -3.75 -13.96
CA GLY A 118 -16.68 -3.63 -15.32
C GLY A 118 -15.28 -3.02 -15.40
N TRP A 119 -14.52 -3.03 -14.31
CA TRP A 119 -13.13 -2.59 -14.32
C TRP A 119 -12.30 -3.43 -15.30
N HIS A 120 -11.26 -2.81 -15.84
CA HIS A 120 -10.25 -3.46 -16.66
C HIS A 120 -8.86 -2.92 -16.31
N VAL A 121 -7.84 -3.73 -16.60
CA VAL A 121 -6.43 -3.38 -16.44
C VAL A 121 -6.10 -2.14 -17.28
N ARG A 122 -5.21 -1.28 -16.77
CA ARG A 122 -4.69 -0.14 -17.52
C ARG A 122 -3.48 -0.55 -18.34
N GLU A 123 -3.42 -0.02 -19.55
CA GLU A 123 -2.18 0.05 -20.29
C GLU A 123 -1.34 1.20 -19.72
N LEU A 124 -0.30 0.84 -18.97
CA LEU A 124 0.70 1.78 -18.46
C LEU A 124 1.97 1.62 -19.28
N GLY A 125 2.59 2.74 -19.65
CA GLY A 125 3.80 2.76 -20.48
C GLY A 125 4.98 2.05 -19.80
N THR A 126 5.95 1.61 -20.62
CA THR A 126 7.13 0.87 -20.16
C THR A 126 7.92 1.59 -19.06
N ASP A 127 7.99 2.91 -19.09
CA ASP A 127 8.69 3.71 -18.07
C ASP A 127 8.02 3.55 -16.69
N VAL A 128 6.68 3.65 -16.62
CA VAL A 128 5.93 3.42 -15.38
C VAL A 128 6.17 2.01 -14.85
N GLN A 129 6.19 1.02 -15.74
CA GLN A 129 6.44 -0.37 -15.37
C GLN A 129 7.86 -0.55 -14.81
N LYS A 130 8.86 0.05 -15.47
CA LYS A 130 10.26 0.02 -15.08
C LYS A 130 10.48 0.70 -13.72
N ASP A 131 9.84 1.84 -13.50
CA ASP A 131 9.95 2.62 -12.26
C ASP A 131 9.44 1.84 -11.03
N MET A 132 8.56 0.85 -11.21
CA MET A 132 8.04 0.01 -10.12
C MET A 132 8.93 -1.19 -9.79
N LEU A 133 9.89 -1.56 -10.65
CA LEU A 133 10.76 -2.72 -10.41
C LEU A 133 11.57 -2.64 -9.11
N PRO A 134 12.16 -1.49 -8.69
CA PRO A 134 12.84 -1.39 -7.41
C PRO A 134 11.94 -1.77 -6.23
N LEU A 135 10.67 -1.35 -6.27
CA LEU A 135 9.71 -1.68 -5.23
C LEU A 135 9.28 -3.15 -5.27
N VAL A 136 9.05 -3.70 -6.46
CA VAL A 136 8.79 -5.14 -6.63
C VAL A 136 9.93 -5.97 -6.05
N ARG A 137 11.19 -5.57 -6.29
CA ARG A 137 12.38 -6.20 -5.70
C ARG A 137 12.39 -6.11 -4.18
N ALA A 138 12.18 -4.91 -3.63
CA ALA A 138 12.20 -4.67 -2.20
C ALA A 138 11.13 -5.47 -1.44
N LEU A 139 9.98 -5.76 -2.08
CA LEU A 139 8.88 -6.50 -1.46
C LEU A 139 8.95 -8.02 -1.63
N ALA A 140 9.79 -8.53 -2.54
CA ALA A 140 9.80 -9.95 -2.89
C ALA A 140 10.20 -10.86 -1.70
N LEU A 141 11.30 -10.52 -1.01
CA LEU A 141 11.79 -11.32 0.13
C LEU A 141 10.85 -11.25 1.34
N PRO A 142 10.41 -10.08 1.82
CA PRO A 142 9.45 -10.01 2.93
C PRO A 142 8.15 -10.75 2.62
N TYR A 143 7.65 -10.68 1.38
CA TYR A 143 6.47 -11.45 0.97
C TYR A 143 6.73 -12.96 1.04
N ALA A 144 7.84 -13.43 0.46
CA ALA A 144 8.18 -14.85 0.38
C ALA A 144 8.32 -15.50 1.77
N LEU A 145 9.03 -14.84 2.69
CA LEU A 145 9.26 -15.34 4.04
C LEU A 145 7.97 -15.40 4.85
N ARG A 146 7.15 -14.34 4.83
CA ARG A 146 5.86 -14.31 5.55
C ARG A 146 4.89 -15.39 5.06
N ARG A 147 4.95 -15.73 3.77
CA ARG A 147 4.09 -16.74 3.16
C ARG A 147 4.69 -18.15 3.22
N GLY A 148 5.91 -18.31 3.75
CA GLY A 148 6.59 -19.60 3.85
C GLY A 148 6.84 -20.25 2.49
N LEU A 149 7.20 -19.48 1.47
CA LEU A 149 7.35 -19.96 0.09
C LEU A 149 8.68 -19.53 -0.54
N HIS A 150 9.10 -20.26 -1.57
CA HIS A 150 10.10 -19.78 -2.52
C HIS A 150 9.38 -18.99 -3.62
N LEU A 151 9.65 -17.70 -3.74
CA LEU A 151 8.99 -16.83 -4.71
C LEU A 151 9.87 -16.65 -5.96
N VAL A 152 9.28 -16.85 -7.14
CA VAL A 152 9.87 -16.46 -8.42
C VAL A 152 8.98 -15.44 -9.09
N LEU A 153 9.42 -14.19 -9.18
CA LEU A 153 8.71 -13.14 -9.90
C LEU A 153 9.28 -13.03 -11.31
N LYS A 154 8.41 -13.05 -12.32
CA LYS A 154 8.78 -12.87 -13.74
C LYS A 154 8.08 -11.62 -14.29
N PRO A 155 8.69 -10.43 -14.13
CA PRO A 155 8.14 -9.21 -14.70
C PRO A 155 8.27 -9.26 -16.23
N ARG A 156 7.15 -9.14 -16.95
CA ARG A 156 7.15 -9.20 -18.42
C ARG A 156 8.01 -8.08 -19.01
N GLY A 157 8.98 -8.47 -19.83
CA GLY A 157 9.92 -7.53 -20.47
C GLY A 157 11.12 -7.15 -19.60
N PHE A 158 11.32 -7.78 -18.44
CA PHE A 158 12.43 -7.51 -17.52
C PHE A 158 12.97 -8.81 -16.90
N ASP A 159 14.08 -8.72 -16.18
CA ASP A 159 14.74 -9.87 -15.55
C ASP A 159 13.91 -10.48 -14.42
N GLU A 160 13.99 -11.79 -14.27
CA GLU A 160 13.33 -12.50 -13.17
C GLU A 160 13.99 -12.20 -11.82
N LEU A 161 13.21 -12.36 -10.77
CA LEU A 161 13.64 -12.18 -9.37
C LEU A 161 13.27 -13.44 -8.59
N ARG A 162 14.14 -13.84 -7.67
CA ARG A 162 13.92 -14.98 -6.78
C ARG A 162 14.09 -14.52 -5.34
N ALA A 163 13.22 -15.00 -4.47
CA ALA A 163 13.25 -14.64 -3.07
C ALA A 163 12.77 -15.78 -2.15
N GLY A 164 13.30 -15.85 -0.92
CA GLY A 164 12.91 -16.82 0.10
C GLY A 164 13.68 -18.14 0.07
N ARG A 165 13.34 -19.07 0.95
CA ARG A 165 14.03 -20.36 1.11
C ARG A 165 13.72 -21.32 -0.02
N THR A 166 14.74 -21.92 -0.60
CA THR A 166 14.59 -22.81 -1.78
C THR A 166 14.04 -24.20 -1.46
N ASN A 167 14.00 -24.59 -0.17
CA ASN A 167 13.34 -25.81 0.31
C ASN A 167 11.84 -25.64 0.58
N ASN A 168 11.29 -24.43 0.45
CA ASN A 168 9.85 -24.21 0.48
C ASN A 168 9.22 -24.47 -0.90
N SER A 169 7.91 -24.71 -0.92
CA SER A 169 7.12 -24.77 -2.16
C SER A 169 7.36 -23.53 -3.02
N THR A 170 7.57 -23.73 -4.32
CA THR A 170 7.89 -22.64 -5.24
C THR A 170 6.62 -22.08 -5.86
N VAL A 171 6.43 -20.77 -5.75
CA VAL A 171 5.37 -20.02 -6.41
C VAL A 171 6.00 -19.08 -7.44
N THR A 172 5.70 -19.32 -8.72
CA THR A 172 6.08 -18.44 -9.82
C THR A 172 4.92 -17.53 -10.18
N VAL A 173 5.16 -16.21 -10.16
CA VAL A 173 4.17 -15.18 -10.52
C VAL A 173 4.68 -14.41 -11.74
N VAL A 174 3.91 -14.43 -12.82
CA VAL A 174 4.23 -13.76 -14.09
C VAL A 174 3.24 -12.64 -14.36
N GLY A 175 3.72 -11.44 -14.62
CA GLY A 175 2.85 -10.28 -14.85
C GLY A 175 3.61 -9.03 -15.24
N MET A 176 2.88 -7.94 -15.53
CA MET A 176 3.52 -6.62 -15.64
C MET A 176 3.99 -6.16 -14.25
N PRO A 177 5.07 -5.37 -14.11
CA PRO A 177 5.55 -4.90 -12.81
C PRO A 177 4.49 -4.30 -11.88
N VAL A 178 3.53 -3.51 -12.40
CA VAL A 178 2.42 -2.98 -11.59
C VAL A 178 1.46 -4.08 -11.12
N GLU A 179 1.21 -5.11 -11.92
CA GLU A 179 0.37 -6.25 -11.53
C GLU A 179 1.07 -7.12 -10.48
N LEU A 180 2.38 -7.32 -10.61
CA LEU A 180 3.20 -7.97 -9.58
C LEU A 180 3.18 -7.16 -8.28
N LEU A 181 3.26 -5.84 -8.37
CA LEU A 181 3.14 -4.95 -7.23
C LEU A 181 1.80 -5.15 -6.52
N LEU A 182 0.68 -5.09 -7.25
CA LEU A 182 -0.65 -5.34 -6.69
C LEU A 182 -0.77 -6.73 -6.05
N TYR A 183 -0.22 -7.76 -6.70
CA TYR A 183 -0.18 -9.12 -6.16
C TYR A 183 0.57 -9.18 -4.83
N LEU A 184 1.78 -8.62 -4.78
CA LEU A 184 2.60 -8.56 -3.57
C LEU A 184 1.82 -7.85 -2.47
N PHE A 185 1.21 -6.70 -2.76
CA PHE A 185 0.35 -5.93 -1.88
C PHE A 185 -1.01 -6.58 -1.55
N GLY A 186 -1.16 -7.89 -1.77
CA GLY A 186 -2.32 -8.67 -1.32
C GLY A 186 -3.57 -8.52 -2.19
N ARG A 187 -3.49 -7.84 -3.35
CA ARG A 187 -4.61 -7.73 -4.31
C ARG A 187 -4.60 -8.91 -5.29
N GLU A 188 -4.23 -10.11 -4.81
CA GLU A 188 -4.01 -11.31 -5.63
C GLU A 188 -5.18 -11.61 -6.58
N LYS A 189 -6.42 -11.56 -6.06
CA LYS A 189 -7.65 -11.81 -6.85
C LYS A 189 -7.97 -10.72 -7.89
N HIS A 190 -7.36 -9.56 -7.78
CA HIS A 190 -7.59 -8.41 -8.64
C HIS A 190 -6.37 -8.05 -9.47
N ALA A 191 -5.24 -8.75 -9.30
CA ALA A 191 -4.03 -8.58 -10.10
C ALA A 191 -4.10 -9.49 -11.34
N GLN A 192 -3.75 -8.96 -12.51
CA GLN A 192 -3.68 -9.74 -13.74
C GLN A 192 -2.31 -10.40 -13.86
N VAL A 193 -2.16 -11.51 -13.14
CA VAL A 193 -0.95 -12.32 -13.11
C VAL A 193 -1.26 -13.78 -13.44
N GLU A 194 -0.26 -14.49 -13.94
CA GLU A 194 -0.27 -15.94 -14.02
C GLU A 194 0.51 -16.49 -12.82
N VAL A 195 -0.12 -17.40 -12.06
CA VAL A 195 0.49 -18.03 -10.89
C VAL A 195 0.66 -19.52 -11.16
N ARG A 196 1.86 -20.06 -10.89
CA ARG A 196 2.17 -21.48 -11.00
C ARG A 196 2.87 -21.95 -9.75
N GLU A 197 2.47 -23.11 -9.24
CA GLU A 197 3.11 -23.75 -8.10
C GLU A 197 3.93 -24.95 -8.57
N SER A 198 5.07 -25.16 -7.93
CA SER A 198 5.90 -26.35 -8.12
C SER A 198 6.51 -26.82 -6.81
N ALA A 199 7.01 -28.06 -6.82
CA ALA A 199 7.78 -28.61 -5.71
C ALA A 199 8.97 -27.68 -5.34
N PRO A 200 9.50 -27.81 -4.11
CA PRO A 200 10.73 -27.13 -3.71
C PRO A 200 11.88 -27.35 -4.68
N LEU A 201 12.77 -26.36 -4.78
CA LEU A 201 13.97 -26.46 -5.62
C LEU A 201 15.08 -27.26 -4.94
N SER A 202 15.10 -27.27 -3.60
CA SER A 202 16.00 -28.09 -2.78
C SER A 202 15.20 -28.95 -1.80
N GLY A 203 15.73 -30.14 -1.48
CA GLY A 203 15.21 -30.98 -0.40
C GLY A 203 15.99 -30.84 0.91
N ASP A 204 17.01 -29.98 0.94
CA ASP A 204 17.90 -29.84 2.09
C ASP A 204 17.27 -28.94 3.16
N ASP A 205 17.35 -29.35 4.42
CA ASP A 205 16.84 -28.57 5.55
C ASP A 205 17.61 -27.25 5.74
N ASP A 206 18.88 -27.21 5.33
CA ASP A 206 19.78 -26.05 5.41
C ASP A 206 19.76 -25.17 4.15
N ALA A 207 18.69 -25.24 3.35
CA ALA A 207 18.64 -24.52 2.08
C ALA A 207 18.76 -23.01 2.23
N GLU A 208 19.63 -22.41 1.40
CA GLU A 208 19.93 -20.99 1.38
C GLU A 208 18.68 -20.14 1.11
N VAL A 209 18.57 -19.02 1.83
CA VAL A 209 17.62 -17.95 1.52
C VAL A 209 18.18 -17.17 0.35
N VAL A 210 17.50 -17.16 -0.79
CA VAL A 210 17.89 -16.33 -1.93
C VAL A 210 17.14 -15.00 -1.93
N GLY A 211 17.77 -13.97 -2.48
CA GLY A 211 17.21 -12.61 -2.54
C GLY A 211 17.43 -11.81 -1.26
N GLY A 212 17.46 -10.48 -1.41
CA GLY A 212 17.79 -9.54 -0.33
C GLY A 212 19.27 -9.52 0.06
N THR A 213 19.63 -8.52 0.86
CA THR A 213 20.94 -8.37 1.52
C THR A 213 21.00 -9.22 2.80
N PRO A 214 22.20 -9.55 3.33
CA PRO A 214 22.32 -10.27 4.59
C PRO A 214 21.54 -9.62 5.76
N ASP A 215 21.53 -8.29 5.83
CA ASP A 215 20.77 -7.55 6.84
C ASP A 215 19.25 -7.68 6.65
N GLU A 216 18.76 -7.65 5.40
CA GLU A 216 17.34 -7.87 5.08
C GLU A 216 16.88 -9.29 5.41
N ILE A 217 17.75 -10.29 5.18
CA ILE A 217 17.50 -11.68 5.56
C ILE A 217 17.42 -11.80 7.09
N ALA A 218 18.41 -11.27 7.81
CA ALA A 218 18.45 -11.33 9.27
C ALA A 218 17.26 -10.60 9.93
N ALA A 219 16.88 -9.42 9.41
CA ALA A 219 15.72 -8.68 9.89
C ALA A 219 14.42 -9.45 9.64
N ALA A 220 14.27 -10.05 8.46
CA ALA A 220 13.08 -10.80 8.14
C ALA A 220 12.97 -12.12 8.92
N GLU A 221 14.07 -12.77 9.27
CA GLU A 221 14.08 -13.94 10.17
C GLU A 221 13.62 -13.59 11.59
N GLN A 222 13.97 -12.41 12.11
CA GLN A 222 13.51 -11.93 13.42
C GLN A 222 11.99 -11.63 13.45
N ASP A 223 11.42 -11.18 12.33
CA ASP A 223 9.99 -10.88 12.20
C ASP A 223 9.10 -12.15 12.12
N THR A 224 9.67 -13.32 11.76
CA THR A 224 8.90 -14.57 11.63
C THR A 224 8.35 -15.13 12.96
N ASP A 225 8.85 -14.66 14.11
CA ASP A 225 8.31 -15.02 15.44
C ASP A 225 7.09 -14.16 15.85
N THR A 226 6.69 -13.21 14.99
CA THR A 226 5.44 -12.46 15.17
C THR A 226 4.50 -12.74 13.99
N SER A 227 3.60 -13.71 14.19
CA SER A 227 2.52 -14.03 13.27
C SER A 227 1.47 -12.90 13.23
N THR A 228 1.82 -11.70 12.77
CA THR A 228 0.94 -10.57 12.34
C THR A 228 1.74 -9.35 11.86
N GLY A 229 3.00 -9.50 11.41
CA GLY A 229 3.85 -8.37 10.98
C GLY A 229 3.23 -7.56 9.82
N GLU A 230 2.62 -6.43 10.18
CA GLU A 230 1.93 -5.44 9.34
C GLU A 230 2.80 -5.03 8.14
N TRP A 231 2.18 -4.98 6.96
CA TRP A 231 2.78 -4.45 5.74
C TRP A 231 3.28 -3.01 5.95
N PRO A 232 4.27 -2.50 5.19
CA PRO A 232 4.58 -1.08 5.18
C PRO A 232 3.33 -0.29 4.75
N MET A 233 2.64 0.25 5.75
CA MET A 233 1.59 1.28 5.81
C MET A 233 0.41 1.31 4.82
N VAL A 234 0.38 0.49 3.76
CA VAL A 234 -0.53 0.77 2.61
C VAL A 234 -1.69 -0.23 2.49
N VAL A 235 -1.71 -1.38 3.19
CA VAL A 235 -2.46 -2.50 2.57
C VAL A 235 -3.33 -3.41 3.41
N GLN A 236 -3.26 -3.39 4.74
CA GLN A 236 -4.21 -4.13 5.56
C GLN A 236 -4.59 -3.31 6.79
N GLN A 237 -5.58 -2.43 6.65
CA GLN A 237 -6.22 -1.78 7.79
C GLN A 237 -7.59 -2.40 8.00
N GLU A 238 -7.65 -3.48 8.78
CA GLU A 238 -8.92 -4.01 9.29
C GLU A 238 -9.57 -2.94 10.19
N LYS A 239 -10.83 -2.60 9.94
CA LYS A 239 -11.57 -1.70 10.85
C LYS A 239 -11.72 -2.36 12.22
N ARG A 240 -11.05 -1.82 13.24
CA ARG A 240 -11.45 -2.05 14.64
C ARG A 240 -12.82 -1.39 14.88
N LYS A 241 -13.75 -2.13 15.50
CA LYS A 241 -15.08 -1.64 15.88
C LYS A 241 -14.93 -0.44 16.84
N ARG A 242 -15.55 0.70 16.51
CA ARG A 242 -15.48 1.92 17.33
C ARG A 242 -16.42 1.84 18.54
N GLY A 243 -15.91 2.30 19.69
CA GLY A 243 -16.73 2.69 20.84
C GLY A 243 -17.51 3.99 20.58
N PRO A 244 -18.43 4.37 21.49
CA PRO A 244 -19.36 5.48 21.26
C PRO A 244 -18.65 6.82 21.15
N ILE A 245 -19.14 7.65 20.22
CA ILE A 245 -18.69 9.01 19.96
C ILE A 245 -19.00 9.87 21.19
N VAL A 246 -17.99 10.53 21.75
CA VAL A 246 -18.17 11.53 22.81
C VAL A 246 -18.23 12.90 22.14
N GLU A 247 -19.35 13.62 22.34
CA GLU A 247 -19.56 14.95 21.76
C GLU A 247 -18.50 15.95 22.24
N ARG A 248 -18.04 16.79 21.30
CA ARG A 248 -16.94 17.74 21.47
C ARG A 248 -17.47 19.11 21.96
N PRO A 249 -16.78 19.82 22.87
CA PRO A 249 -17.15 21.19 23.24
C PRO A 249 -16.81 22.20 22.13
N GLU A 250 -17.66 23.21 21.97
CA GLU A 250 -17.51 24.30 20.98
C GLU A 250 -16.23 25.13 21.21
N GLY A 251 -15.50 25.46 20.13
CA GLY A 251 -14.46 26.51 20.15
C GLY A 251 -13.01 26.11 19.81
N ALA A 252 -12.73 24.90 19.32
CA ALA A 252 -11.39 24.52 18.88
C ALA A 252 -11.21 24.69 17.36
N GLU A 253 -10.85 25.90 16.94
CA GLU A 253 -10.31 26.17 15.59
C GLU A 253 -8.94 25.52 15.42
N ILE A 254 -8.70 24.94 14.23
CA ILE A 254 -7.38 24.50 13.73
C ILE A 254 -7.16 25.21 12.39
#